data_AF-A0A2T0KBM2-F1
#
_entry.id   AF-A0A2T0KBM2-F1
#
_cell.length_a   1.000
_cell.length_b   1.000
_cell.length_c   1.000
_cell.angle_alpha   90.00
_cell.angle_beta   90.00
_cell.angle_gamma   90.00
#
_symmetry.space_group_name_H-M   'P 1'
#
loop_
_entity.id
_entity.type
_entity.pdbx_description
1 polymer ?
#
loop_
_entity_poly.entity_id
_entity_poly.type
_entity_poly.pdbx_seq_one_letter_code
_entity_poly.pdbx_strand_id
1 'polypeptide(L)'
;MRDLEESLRDAVLDLADDAPLAYDLAAVARTRGRRIRQRRRAALSAFVVVMVAAVAVPYVALRREPPQRVVEPAPTVTVAPSIVPRALPEFTVKSPYRLPGGATVSMLTLPGADDSKTYVSLDRSTGRYRQLAFAYDPLGMSPDGRLFAGSTGRGKVRIFDADDRTVDTVDVRMRFDFHSKPEWSPDGSRLLLPTEEGFAVYDVATRSHRVFNRPDIRYFCPDLCYFTWLPNGREVAVAHRDEGVRRTEERADVIKSVVVYSADTGVEVRSIPMTGAPVSTDAWSPDGRSVLIQVQQPDFNTSTRIAGTDTGALRGDPITGRAMFLPDGRILTVGNRYAELLTADGVPLEEMKLPSQFDDVIVTVTRS
;
A
#
# COMPACT_ATOMS: atom_id res chain seq x y z
N MET A 1 -91.31 9.80 -76.39
CA MET A 1 -91.17 11.08 -75.65
C MET A 1 -91.67 10.89 -74.23
N ARG A 2 -92.93 10.47 -74.02
CA ARG A 2 -93.43 10.02 -72.70
C ARG A 2 -92.49 9.02 -72.01
N ASP A 3 -92.00 8.03 -72.76
CA ASP A 3 -91.10 6.96 -72.33
C ASP A 3 -89.81 7.50 -71.63
N LEU A 4 -89.30 8.64 -72.09
CA LEU A 4 -88.12 9.30 -71.52
C LEU A 4 -88.47 10.08 -70.24
N GLU A 5 -89.69 10.62 -70.18
CA GLU A 5 -90.22 11.40 -69.06
C GLU A 5 -90.63 10.47 -67.90
N GLU A 6 -91.20 9.31 -68.20
CA GLU A 6 -91.45 8.22 -67.24
C GLU A 6 -90.15 7.60 -66.74
N SER A 7 -89.20 7.27 -67.63
CA SER A 7 -87.89 6.72 -67.22
C SER A 7 -87.06 7.69 -66.37
N LEU A 8 -87.10 9.01 -66.65
CA LEU A 8 -86.50 10.02 -65.78
C LEU A 8 -87.22 10.16 -64.44
N ARG A 9 -88.56 10.01 -64.42
CA ARG A 9 -89.35 10.09 -63.18
C ARG A 9 -89.06 8.92 -62.26
N ASP A 10 -89.02 7.70 -62.78
CA ASP A 10 -88.70 6.51 -62.00
C ASP A 10 -87.26 6.57 -61.50
N ALA A 11 -86.29 6.96 -62.34
CA ALA A 11 -84.89 7.13 -61.91
C ALA A 11 -84.68 8.21 -60.85
N VAL A 12 -85.54 9.24 -60.78
CA VAL A 12 -85.51 10.27 -59.73
C VAL A 12 -86.21 9.81 -58.44
N LEU A 13 -87.20 8.92 -58.52
CA LEU A 13 -87.85 8.32 -57.36
C LEU A 13 -86.96 7.25 -56.70
N ASP A 14 -86.34 6.37 -57.50
CA ASP A 14 -85.41 5.34 -57.03
C ASP A 14 -84.21 5.97 -56.29
N LEU A 15 -83.68 7.08 -56.82
CA LEU A 15 -82.61 7.87 -56.18
C LEU A 15 -83.06 8.69 -54.95
N ALA A 16 -84.37 8.84 -54.73
CA ALA A 16 -84.93 9.51 -53.55
C ALA A 16 -85.22 8.53 -52.40
N ASP A 17 -85.64 7.31 -52.70
CA ASP A 17 -85.85 6.26 -51.69
C ASP A 17 -84.54 5.66 -51.17
N ASP A 18 -83.48 5.60 -52.00
CA ASP A 18 -82.13 5.15 -51.57
C ASP A 18 -81.33 6.24 -50.81
N ALA A 19 -81.92 7.42 -50.58
CA ALA A 19 -81.31 8.52 -49.84
C ALA A 19 -81.50 8.36 -48.31
N PRO A 20 -80.44 8.11 -47.51
CA PRO A 20 -80.59 7.80 -46.10
C PRO A 20 -81.12 8.98 -45.27
N LEU A 21 -82.20 8.73 -44.53
CA LEU A 21 -82.85 9.68 -43.61
C LEU A 21 -81.82 10.40 -42.71
N ALA A 22 -81.87 11.74 -42.72
CA ALA A 22 -80.86 12.63 -42.16
C ALA A 22 -80.60 12.52 -40.63
N TYR A 23 -81.33 11.66 -39.91
CA TYR A 23 -81.17 11.44 -38.48
C TYR A 23 -79.97 10.54 -38.09
N ASP A 24 -79.52 9.61 -38.95
CA ASP A 24 -78.56 8.58 -38.53
C ASP A 24 -77.08 9.00 -38.60
N LEU A 25 -76.72 9.97 -39.47
CA LEU A 25 -75.35 10.51 -39.55
C LEU A 25 -74.85 11.01 -38.18
N ALA A 26 -75.75 11.57 -37.36
CA ALA A 26 -75.45 12.04 -36.01
C ALA A 26 -75.23 10.89 -35.00
N ALA A 27 -75.77 9.69 -35.22
CA ALA A 27 -75.54 8.52 -34.38
C ALA A 27 -74.22 7.83 -34.75
N VAL A 28 -73.95 7.60 -36.05
CA VAL A 28 -72.70 7.04 -36.56
C VAL A 28 -71.48 7.91 -36.18
N ALA A 29 -71.60 9.24 -36.26
CA ALA A 29 -70.57 10.16 -35.79
C ALA A 29 -70.31 10.05 -34.27
N ARG A 30 -71.37 9.91 -33.46
CA ARG A 30 -71.26 9.78 -31.99
C ARG A 30 -70.62 8.45 -31.57
N THR A 31 -70.88 7.34 -32.25
CA THR A 31 -70.27 6.03 -31.93
C THR A 31 -68.79 5.97 -32.30
N ARG A 32 -68.39 6.45 -33.50
CA ARG A 32 -66.97 6.64 -33.86
C ARG A 32 -66.27 7.60 -32.88
N GLY A 33 -66.90 8.74 -32.56
CA GLY A 33 -66.37 9.74 -31.63
C GLY A 33 -66.22 9.26 -30.17
N ARG A 34 -67.05 8.31 -29.72
CA ARG A 34 -66.90 7.63 -28.43
C ARG A 34 -65.73 6.62 -28.44
N ARG A 35 -65.64 5.76 -29.46
CA ARG A 35 -64.52 4.79 -29.59
C ARG A 35 -63.15 5.47 -29.65
N ILE A 36 -63.02 6.59 -30.37
CA ILE A 36 -61.76 7.37 -30.44
C ILE A 36 -61.43 7.99 -29.08
N ARG A 37 -62.40 8.57 -28.37
CA ARG A 37 -62.18 9.13 -27.02
C ARG A 37 -61.85 8.06 -25.97
N GLN A 38 -62.44 6.87 -26.06
CA GLN A 38 -62.08 5.74 -25.20
C GLN A 38 -60.66 5.26 -25.48
N ARG A 39 -60.26 5.07 -26.75
CA ARG A 39 -58.88 4.71 -27.11
C ARG A 39 -57.84 5.74 -26.67
N ARG A 40 -58.12 7.05 -26.83
CA ARG A 40 -57.22 8.11 -26.35
C ARG A 40 -57.12 8.17 -24.83
N ARG A 41 -58.24 7.96 -24.10
CA ARG A 41 -58.21 7.87 -22.63
C ARG A 41 -57.44 6.64 -22.14
N ALA A 42 -57.65 5.47 -22.76
CA ALA A 42 -56.93 4.24 -22.45
C ALA A 42 -55.41 4.37 -22.69
N ALA A 43 -55.01 5.00 -23.80
CA ALA A 43 -53.60 5.27 -24.10
C ALA A 43 -52.97 6.24 -23.08
N LEU A 44 -53.68 7.29 -22.67
CA LEU A 44 -53.21 8.22 -21.62
C LEU A 44 -53.08 7.53 -20.26
N SER A 45 -54.04 6.69 -19.84
CA SER A 45 -53.92 5.93 -18.60
C SER A 45 -52.79 4.90 -18.65
N ALA A 46 -52.56 4.24 -19.79
CA ALA A 46 -51.43 3.33 -19.96
C ALA A 46 -50.08 4.08 -19.87
N PHE A 47 -49.98 5.25 -20.48
CA PHE A 47 -48.78 6.09 -20.41
C PHE A 47 -48.50 6.58 -18.98
N VAL A 48 -49.53 6.96 -18.23
CA VAL A 48 -49.39 7.31 -16.79
C VAL A 48 -48.94 6.10 -15.97
N VAL A 49 -49.49 4.90 -16.20
CA VAL A 49 -49.04 3.68 -15.50
C VAL A 49 -47.58 3.34 -15.83
N VAL A 50 -47.16 3.48 -17.09
CA VAL A 50 -45.75 3.27 -17.49
C VAL A 50 -44.83 4.32 -16.86
N MET A 51 -45.21 5.60 -16.81
CA MET A 51 -44.43 6.64 -16.13
C MET A 51 -44.34 6.40 -14.62
N VAL A 52 -45.43 6.01 -13.96
CA VAL A 52 -45.43 5.67 -12.54
C VAL A 52 -44.55 4.46 -12.29
N ALA A 53 -44.60 3.42 -13.13
CA ALA A 53 -43.70 2.27 -13.02
C ALA A 53 -42.22 2.67 -13.24
N ALA A 54 -41.92 3.48 -14.25
CA ALA A 54 -40.56 3.93 -14.56
C ALA A 54 -39.91 4.76 -13.44
N VAL A 55 -40.70 5.42 -12.59
CA VAL A 55 -40.22 6.15 -11.40
C VAL A 55 -40.27 5.27 -10.15
N ALA A 56 -41.36 4.54 -9.92
CA ALA A 56 -41.57 3.77 -8.70
C ALA A 56 -40.73 2.48 -8.65
N VAL A 57 -40.50 1.78 -9.76
CA VAL A 57 -39.68 0.56 -9.78
C VAL A 57 -38.24 0.84 -9.36
N PRO A 58 -37.50 1.79 -9.95
CA PRO A 58 -36.16 2.13 -9.44
C PRO A 58 -36.22 2.73 -8.02
N TYR A 59 -37.23 3.53 -7.68
CA TYR A 59 -37.35 4.08 -6.32
C TYR A 59 -37.61 3.00 -5.24
N VAL A 60 -38.29 1.90 -5.57
CA VAL A 60 -38.51 0.75 -4.67
C VAL A 60 -37.33 -0.21 -4.70
N ALA A 61 -36.71 -0.48 -5.86
CA ALA A 61 -35.53 -1.33 -5.97
C ALA A 61 -34.26 -0.70 -5.39
N LEU A 62 -34.16 0.64 -5.38
CA LEU A 62 -33.07 1.41 -4.75
C LEU A 62 -33.44 1.89 -3.34
N ARG A 63 -34.65 1.60 -2.85
CA ARG A 63 -34.99 1.72 -1.42
C ARG A 63 -34.25 0.62 -0.66
N ARG A 64 -32.99 0.91 -0.33
CA ARG A 64 -32.34 0.30 0.83
C ARG A 64 -33.27 0.51 2.02
N GLU A 65 -33.71 -0.58 2.64
CA GLU A 65 -34.35 -0.49 3.94
C GLU A 65 -33.38 0.25 4.89
N PRO A 66 -33.87 1.14 5.76
CA PRO A 66 -33.02 1.67 6.83
C PRO A 66 -32.56 0.45 7.63
N PRO A 67 -31.24 0.22 7.79
CA PRO A 67 -30.75 -0.99 8.44
C PRO A 67 -31.38 -1.06 9.83
N GLN A 68 -32.02 -2.20 10.12
CA GLN A 68 -32.52 -2.44 11.47
C GLN A 68 -31.37 -2.18 12.43
N ARG A 69 -31.58 -1.29 13.40
CA ARG A 69 -30.69 -1.18 14.55
C ARG A 69 -30.85 -2.46 15.37
N VAL A 70 -30.12 -3.49 14.96
CA VAL A 70 -29.53 -4.40 15.92
C VAL A 70 -28.88 -3.50 16.95
N VAL A 71 -29.39 -3.51 18.18
CA VAL A 71 -28.70 -2.88 19.30
C VAL A 71 -27.55 -3.83 19.60
N GLU A 72 -26.47 -3.64 18.85
CA GLU A 72 -25.17 -4.20 19.17
C GLU A 72 -24.90 -3.82 20.63
N PRO A 73 -24.73 -4.80 21.53
CA PRO A 73 -24.49 -4.51 22.94
C PRO A 73 -23.25 -3.62 22.98
N ALA A 74 -23.40 -2.42 23.59
CA ALA A 74 -22.39 -1.37 23.54
C ALA A 74 -21.01 -2.00 23.78
N PRO A 75 -20.09 -1.87 22.82
CA PRO A 75 -18.98 -2.81 22.66
C PRO A 75 -18.27 -2.93 24.00
N THR A 76 -18.21 -4.16 24.53
CA THR A 76 -17.59 -4.41 25.83
C THR A 76 -16.26 -3.68 25.84
N VAL A 77 -16.15 -2.67 26.69
CA VAL A 77 -14.91 -1.92 26.85
C VAL A 77 -13.97 -2.84 27.60
N THR A 78 -13.39 -3.77 26.84
CA THR A 78 -12.18 -4.50 27.17
C THR A 78 -11.14 -3.42 27.35
N VAL A 79 -11.02 -2.93 28.58
CA VAL A 79 -9.98 -1.99 28.97
C VAL A 79 -8.68 -2.74 28.71
N ALA A 80 -8.06 -2.43 27.57
CA ALA A 80 -6.75 -2.96 27.22
C ALA A 80 -5.84 -2.65 28.42
N PRO A 81 -5.14 -3.66 28.97
CA PRO A 81 -4.40 -3.50 30.21
C PRO A 81 -3.45 -2.32 30.05
N SER A 82 -3.67 -1.26 30.83
CA SER A 82 -2.99 0.01 30.62
C SER A 82 -1.51 -0.17 30.91
N ILE A 83 -0.72 -0.34 29.85
CA ILE A 83 0.73 -0.40 29.93
C ILE A 83 1.17 0.94 30.52
N VAL A 84 1.93 0.89 31.63
CA VAL A 84 2.47 2.07 32.28
C VAL A 84 3.89 2.26 31.73
N PRO A 85 4.17 3.30 30.91
CA PRO A 85 5.46 3.46 30.27
C PRO A 85 6.59 3.54 31.29
N ARG A 86 7.56 2.63 31.18
CA ARG A 86 8.75 2.64 32.03
C ARG A 86 9.75 3.65 31.48
N ALA A 87 10.23 4.58 32.30
CA ALA A 87 11.33 5.46 31.90
C ALA A 87 12.62 4.65 31.72
N LEU A 88 13.29 4.83 30.57
CA LEU A 88 14.67 4.41 30.36
C LEU A 88 15.64 5.36 31.06
N PRO A 89 16.85 4.89 31.45
CA PRO A 89 17.91 5.76 31.94
C PRO A 89 18.48 6.64 30.81
N GLU A 90 19.15 7.73 31.17
CA GLU A 90 19.95 8.52 30.22
C GLU A 90 20.98 7.64 29.48
N PHE A 91 21.25 7.97 28.22
CA PHE A 91 22.23 7.25 27.41
C PHE A 91 23.65 7.48 27.94
N THR A 92 24.47 6.41 27.94
CA THR A 92 25.91 6.52 28.22
C THR A 92 26.71 5.63 27.29
N VAL A 93 27.87 6.11 26.86
CA VAL A 93 28.78 5.33 26.00
C VAL A 93 29.43 4.11 26.68
N LYS A 94 29.23 3.93 27.99
CA LYS A 94 29.98 2.96 28.82
C LYS A 94 29.39 1.54 28.85
N SER A 95 28.16 1.35 28.35
CA SER A 95 27.42 0.09 28.41
C SER A 95 26.36 0.02 27.30
N PRO A 96 25.96 -1.16 26.80
CA PRO A 96 24.99 -1.26 25.70
C PRO A 96 23.60 -0.76 26.12
N TYR A 97 22.99 0.11 25.30
CA TYR A 97 21.69 0.70 25.58
C TYR A 97 20.57 -0.25 25.12
N ARG A 98 19.76 -0.72 26.08
CA ARG A 98 18.71 -1.72 25.85
C ARG A 98 17.35 -1.06 25.69
N LEU A 99 16.59 -1.57 24.73
CA LEU A 99 15.21 -1.23 24.40
C LEU A 99 14.27 -2.39 24.79
N PRO A 100 12.94 -2.23 24.68
CA PRO A 100 11.97 -3.29 24.93
C PRO A 100 12.29 -4.63 24.24
N GLY A 101 11.89 -5.73 24.87
CA GLY A 101 12.21 -7.08 24.41
C GLY A 101 13.69 -7.47 24.49
N GLY A 102 14.57 -6.58 24.98
CA GLY A 102 16.01 -6.81 25.10
C GLY A 102 16.84 -6.39 23.88
N ALA A 103 16.22 -5.78 22.87
CA ALA A 103 16.90 -5.22 21.71
C ALA A 103 17.97 -4.19 22.11
N THR A 104 19.00 -4.00 21.29
CA THR A 104 20.15 -3.15 21.62
C THR A 104 20.41 -2.11 20.54
N VAL A 105 20.49 -0.84 20.94
CA VAL A 105 20.88 0.24 20.03
C VAL A 105 22.28 -0.04 19.50
N SER A 106 22.40 -0.19 18.18
CA SER A 106 23.62 -0.61 17.51
C SER A 106 24.40 0.58 16.98
N MET A 107 23.72 1.63 16.51
CA MET A 107 24.31 2.93 16.19
C MET A 107 23.32 4.08 16.49
N LEU A 108 23.87 5.24 16.83
CA LEU A 108 23.18 6.50 17.04
C LEU A 108 23.77 7.55 16.08
N THR A 109 22.92 8.32 15.41
CA THR A 109 23.32 9.56 14.73
C THR A 109 22.88 10.74 15.59
N LEU A 110 23.86 11.43 16.19
CA LEU A 110 23.65 12.58 17.05
C LEU A 110 23.77 13.88 16.22
N PRO A 111 22.83 14.82 16.32
CA PRO A 111 22.94 16.13 15.68
C PRO A 111 24.02 17.00 16.37
N GLY A 112 24.76 17.75 15.57
CA GLY A 112 25.71 18.80 15.98
C GLY A 112 25.13 20.20 15.80
N ALA A 113 25.90 21.22 16.17
CA ALA A 113 25.43 22.62 16.18
C ALA A 113 25.23 23.25 14.78
N ASP A 114 25.94 22.75 13.76
CA ASP A 114 26.05 23.33 12.42
C ASP A 114 25.62 22.34 11.32
N ASP A 115 24.45 21.70 11.48
CA ASP A 115 23.94 20.55 10.68
C ASP A 115 24.88 19.33 10.59
N SER A 116 26.03 19.37 11.26
CA SER A 116 26.99 18.28 11.38
C SER A 116 26.39 17.10 12.15
N LYS A 117 26.90 15.89 11.89
CA LYS A 117 26.41 14.65 12.48
C LYS A 117 27.55 13.86 13.09
N THR A 118 27.37 13.41 14.32
CA THR A 118 28.30 12.53 15.03
C THR A 118 27.71 11.14 15.13
N TYR A 119 28.39 10.16 14.53
CA TYR A 119 27.94 8.77 14.52
C TYR A 119 28.62 7.99 15.65
N VAL A 120 27.83 7.26 16.42
CA VAL A 120 28.28 6.55 17.62
C VAL A 120 27.77 5.11 17.55
N SER A 121 28.66 4.13 17.42
CA SER A 121 28.34 2.72 17.21
C SER A 121 28.78 1.84 18.38
N LEU A 122 28.03 0.77 18.65
CA LEU A 122 28.31 -0.21 19.68
C LEU A 122 29.42 -1.17 19.22
N ASP A 123 30.60 -1.04 19.82
CA ASP A 123 31.59 -2.11 19.77
C ASP A 123 31.11 -3.28 20.65
N ARG A 124 30.54 -4.29 19.98
CA ARG A 124 30.06 -5.53 20.61
C ARG A 124 31.16 -6.34 21.29
N SER A 125 32.45 -6.11 21.00
CA SER A 125 33.58 -6.82 21.64
C SER A 125 33.96 -6.24 23.01
N THR A 126 33.82 -4.92 23.21
CA THR A 126 34.05 -4.27 24.51
C THR A 126 32.76 -3.93 25.27
N GLY A 127 31.60 -4.04 24.62
CA GLY A 127 30.30 -3.67 25.19
C GLY A 127 30.12 -2.16 25.36
N ARG A 128 30.86 -1.34 24.60
CA ARG A 128 30.89 0.12 24.73
C ARG A 128 30.61 0.79 23.39
N TYR A 129 30.10 2.00 23.45
CA TYR A 129 29.94 2.83 22.26
C TYR A 129 31.24 3.57 21.96
N ARG A 130 31.63 3.59 20.68
CA ARG A 130 32.68 4.48 20.16
C ARG A 130 32.11 5.42 19.11
N GLN A 131 32.63 6.64 19.08
CA GLN A 131 32.44 7.54 17.95
C GLN A 131 33.13 6.95 16.72
N LEU A 132 32.46 6.98 15.57
CA LEU A 132 33.05 6.60 14.29
C LEU A 132 33.95 7.71 13.76
N ALA A 133 34.97 7.38 12.97
CA ALA A 133 36.05 8.31 12.61
C ALA A 133 35.68 9.43 11.61
N PHE A 134 34.39 9.74 11.41
CA PHE A 134 33.92 10.49 10.25
C PHE A 134 32.60 11.26 10.45
N ALA A 135 32.12 11.92 9.37
CA ALA A 135 30.92 12.77 9.38
C ALA A 135 29.95 12.60 8.17
N TYR A 136 30.14 11.62 7.27
CA TYR A 136 29.16 11.31 6.19
C TYR A 136 27.93 10.59 6.75
N ASP A 137 26.76 10.70 6.11
CA ASP A 137 25.64 9.75 6.36
C ASP A 137 25.99 8.38 5.74
N PRO A 138 26.09 7.28 6.52
CA PRO A 138 26.19 5.94 5.96
C PRO A 138 24.83 5.55 5.34
N LEU A 139 24.86 4.86 4.21
CA LEU A 139 23.64 4.37 3.57
C LEU A 139 23.12 3.08 4.25
N GLY A 140 24.02 2.30 4.85
CA GLY A 140 23.71 1.11 5.64
C GLY A 140 24.91 0.61 6.45
N MET A 141 24.66 -0.15 7.52
CA MET A 141 25.65 -0.76 8.42
C MET A 141 25.41 -2.27 8.48
N SER A 142 26.47 -3.08 8.52
CA SER A 142 26.36 -4.53 8.67
C SER A 142 25.74 -4.92 10.02
N PRO A 143 25.04 -6.07 10.11
CA PRO A 143 24.39 -6.52 11.36
C PRO A 143 25.31 -6.52 12.57
N ASP A 144 26.57 -6.94 12.39
CA ASP A 144 27.61 -6.98 13.43
C ASP A 144 28.17 -5.60 13.84
N GLY A 145 27.92 -4.54 13.05
CA GLY A 145 28.40 -3.18 13.27
C GLY A 145 29.84 -2.90 12.81
N ARG A 146 30.45 -3.82 12.03
CA ARG A 146 31.87 -3.72 11.63
C ARG A 146 32.11 -3.05 10.29
N LEU A 147 31.14 -3.11 9.37
CA LEU A 147 31.23 -2.56 8.02
C LEU A 147 30.09 -1.60 7.71
N PHE A 148 30.37 -0.64 6.85
CA PHE A 148 29.46 0.41 6.40
C PHE A 148 29.45 0.47 4.87
N ALA A 149 28.32 0.90 4.32
CA ALA A 149 28.12 1.15 2.89
C ALA A 149 27.80 2.63 2.66
N GLY A 150 28.43 3.24 1.66
CA GLY A 150 28.30 4.69 1.40
C GLY A 150 28.55 5.06 -0.06
N SER A 151 27.93 6.14 -0.55
CA SER A 151 28.15 6.61 -1.91
C SER A 151 29.51 7.32 -2.04
N THR A 152 30.22 7.11 -3.15
CA THR A 152 31.35 7.97 -3.55
C THR A 152 30.97 8.95 -4.66
N GLY A 153 29.67 9.08 -4.96
CA GLY A 153 29.18 9.67 -6.21
C GLY A 153 29.43 8.78 -7.43
N ARG A 154 28.92 9.22 -8.59
CA ARG A 154 29.08 8.55 -9.90
C ARG A 154 28.67 7.06 -9.94
N GLY A 155 27.61 6.66 -9.24
CA GLY A 155 27.08 5.28 -9.32
C GLY A 155 27.84 4.22 -8.51
N LYS A 156 28.83 4.61 -7.69
CA LYS A 156 29.72 3.70 -6.95
C LYS A 156 29.42 3.68 -5.44
N VAL A 157 29.74 2.55 -4.80
CA VAL A 157 29.57 2.32 -3.36
C VAL A 157 30.90 1.94 -2.72
N ARG A 158 31.31 2.72 -1.72
CA ARG A 158 32.42 2.38 -0.82
C ARG A 158 31.94 1.42 0.25
N ILE A 159 32.75 0.39 0.52
CA ILE A 159 32.59 -0.53 1.65
C ILE A 159 33.80 -0.34 2.55
N PHE A 160 33.58 -0.11 3.84
CA PHE A 160 34.58 0.48 4.73
C PHE A 160 34.25 0.19 6.20
N ASP A 161 35.24 0.35 7.08
CA ASP A 161 35.07 0.12 8.52
C ASP A 161 34.81 1.42 9.31
N ALA A 162 34.55 1.23 10.61
CA ALA A 162 34.28 2.29 11.59
C ALA A 162 35.41 3.33 11.74
N ASP A 163 36.61 3.01 11.27
CA ASP A 163 37.82 3.82 11.35
C ASP A 163 38.08 4.55 10.00
N ASP A 164 37.01 4.72 9.21
CA ASP A 164 36.90 5.29 7.85
C ASP A 164 37.75 4.61 6.76
N ARG A 165 38.39 3.49 7.08
CA ARG A 165 39.28 2.80 6.15
C ARG A 165 38.49 2.02 5.11
N THR A 166 38.66 2.39 3.84
CA THR A 166 38.14 1.64 2.68
C THR A 166 38.58 0.18 2.72
N VAL A 167 37.61 -0.73 2.74
CA VAL A 167 37.79 -2.18 2.59
C VAL A 167 37.64 -2.57 1.12
N ASP A 168 36.68 -1.97 0.40
CA ASP A 168 36.47 -2.14 -1.04
C ASP A 168 35.70 -0.96 -1.67
N THR A 169 35.56 -0.92 -3.00
CA THR A 169 34.70 0.03 -3.72
C THR A 169 34.08 -0.64 -4.95
N VAL A 170 32.75 -0.76 -4.92
CA VAL A 170 31.93 -1.50 -5.87
C VAL A 170 31.35 -0.53 -6.93
N ASP A 171 31.53 -0.86 -8.21
CA ASP A 171 31.11 -0.05 -9.36
C ASP A 171 30.01 -0.77 -10.15
N VAL A 172 28.74 -0.48 -9.81
CA VAL A 172 27.56 -1.20 -10.31
C VAL A 172 26.50 -0.28 -10.94
N ARG A 173 26.83 1.01 -11.14
CA ARG A 173 25.86 2.06 -11.52
C ARG A 173 24.62 2.01 -10.64
N MET A 174 24.81 2.23 -9.33
CA MET A 174 23.72 2.22 -8.39
C MET A 174 22.64 3.25 -8.72
N ARG A 175 21.39 2.83 -8.54
CA ARG A 175 20.22 3.70 -8.54
C ARG A 175 20.22 4.51 -7.24
N PHE A 176 20.48 5.81 -7.34
CA PHE A 176 20.44 6.72 -6.20
C PHE A 176 19.12 7.51 -6.18
N ASP A 177 18.16 7.01 -5.40
CA ASP A 177 16.99 7.77 -4.94
C ASP A 177 16.79 7.55 -3.42
N PHE A 178 15.72 8.13 -2.85
CA PHE A 178 15.48 8.08 -1.41
C PHE A 178 15.17 6.67 -0.86
N HIS A 179 14.74 5.74 -1.71
CA HIS A 179 14.24 4.42 -1.33
C HIS A 179 15.20 3.28 -1.77
N SER A 180 16.02 3.53 -2.79
CA SER A 180 17.01 2.62 -3.37
C SER A 180 18.35 2.69 -2.62
N LYS A 181 18.43 2.12 -1.41
CA LYS A 181 19.65 2.08 -0.59
C LYS A 181 20.35 0.71 -0.60
N PRO A 182 21.69 0.66 -0.41
CA PRO A 182 22.43 -0.57 -0.08
C PRO A 182 21.89 -1.24 1.19
N GLU A 183 21.58 -2.52 1.09
CA GLU A 183 20.92 -3.27 2.16
C GLU A 183 21.73 -4.54 2.51
N TRP A 184 22.14 -4.69 3.77
CA TRP A 184 22.95 -5.82 4.21
C TRP A 184 22.08 -7.08 4.43
N SER A 185 22.62 -8.26 4.13
CA SER A 185 21.94 -9.52 4.43
C SER A 185 21.84 -9.75 5.95
N PRO A 186 20.87 -10.54 6.46
CA PRO A 186 20.68 -10.76 7.90
C PRO A 186 21.91 -11.31 8.64
N ASP A 187 22.77 -12.03 7.93
CA ASP A 187 24.02 -12.63 8.42
C ASP A 187 25.26 -11.74 8.18
N GLY A 188 25.10 -10.59 7.50
CA GLY A 188 26.17 -9.67 7.14
C GLY A 188 27.15 -10.20 6.08
N SER A 189 26.92 -11.38 5.49
CA SER A 189 27.84 -11.96 4.49
C SER A 189 27.77 -11.27 3.12
N ARG A 190 26.65 -10.59 2.83
CA ARG A 190 26.35 -9.98 1.53
C ARG A 190 25.72 -8.59 1.66
N LEU A 191 25.85 -7.83 0.58
CA LEU A 191 25.28 -6.48 0.42
C LEU A 191 24.51 -6.41 -0.89
N LEU A 192 23.22 -6.10 -0.80
CA LEU A 192 22.33 -5.86 -1.93
C LEU A 192 22.45 -4.40 -2.36
N LEU A 193 22.63 -4.17 -3.66
CA LEU A 193 22.89 -2.87 -4.26
C LEU A 193 21.86 -2.61 -5.38
N PRO A 194 20.88 -1.72 -5.20
CA PRO A 194 19.96 -1.31 -6.26
C PRO A 194 20.71 -0.68 -7.44
N THR A 195 20.43 -1.08 -8.68
CA THR A 195 21.09 -0.53 -9.89
C THR A 195 20.06 0.08 -10.84
N GLU A 196 20.51 0.94 -11.76
CA GLU A 196 19.62 1.59 -12.75
C GLU A 196 18.81 0.58 -13.60
N GLU A 197 19.31 -0.65 -13.74
CA GLU A 197 18.76 -1.71 -14.59
C GLU A 197 18.28 -2.94 -13.80
N GLY A 198 18.25 -2.89 -12.46
CA GLY A 198 17.90 -4.05 -11.61
C GLY A 198 18.59 -3.99 -10.24
N PHE A 199 19.39 -5.01 -9.91
CA PHE A 199 20.18 -5.03 -8.68
C PHE A 199 21.53 -5.73 -8.87
N ALA A 200 22.44 -5.56 -7.92
CA ALA A 200 23.66 -6.34 -7.78
C ALA A 200 23.78 -6.89 -6.36
N VAL A 201 24.47 -8.03 -6.22
CA VAL A 201 24.79 -8.64 -4.93
C VAL A 201 26.30 -8.68 -4.79
N TYR A 202 26.83 -8.04 -3.75
CA TYR A 202 28.23 -8.10 -3.34
C TYR A 202 28.41 -9.13 -2.22
N ASP A 203 29.51 -9.87 -2.29
CA ASP A 203 29.92 -10.90 -1.31
C ASP A 203 31.18 -10.43 -0.56
N VAL A 204 31.07 -10.38 0.77
CA VAL A 204 32.09 -9.76 1.65
C VAL A 204 33.36 -10.60 1.77
N ALA A 205 33.24 -11.93 1.68
CA ALA A 205 34.35 -12.85 1.87
C ALA A 205 35.26 -12.91 0.63
N THR A 206 34.65 -12.93 -0.57
CA THR A 206 35.35 -12.97 -1.86
C THR A 206 35.71 -11.59 -2.40
N ARG A 207 35.10 -10.50 -1.88
CA ARG A 207 35.19 -9.15 -2.43
C ARG A 207 34.84 -9.09 -3.92
N SER A 208 33.74 -9.76 -4.25
CA SER A 208 33.23 -9.84 -5.61
C SER A 208 31.75 -9.44 -5.63
N HIS A 209 31.25 -9.02 -6.79
CA HIS A 209 29.84 -8.74 -6.96
C HIS A 209 29.32 -9.32 -8.27
N ARG A 210 28.01 -9.57 -8.32
CA ARG A 210 27.29 -10.02 -9.51
C ARG A 210 26.11 -9.10 -9.77
N VAL A 211 26.03 -8.58 -11.00
CA VAL A 211 24.95 -7.69 -11.45
C VAL A 211 23.87 -8.52 -12.13
N PHE A 212 22.61 -8.25 -11.79
CA PHE A 212 21.43 -8.90 -12.32
C PHE A 212 20.53 -7.85 -12.97
N ASN A 213 20.64 -7.72 -14.29
CA ASN A 213 19.78 -6.83 -15.07
C ASN A 213 18.36 -7.40 -15.11
N ARG A 214 17.40 -6.64 -14.59
CA ARG A 214 15.98 -6.95 -14.47
C ARG A 214 15.16 -5.77 -15.00
N PRO A 215 14.93 -5.69 -16.33
CA PRO A 215 14.14 -4.61 -16.93
C PRO A 215 12.72 -4.52 -16.38
N ASP A 216 12.15 -5.64 -15.93
CA ASP A 216 10.88 -5.71 -15.21
C ASP A 216 10.90 -4.85 -13.94
N ILE A 217 11.93 -4.96 -13.10
CA ILE A 217 12.09 -4.08 -11.94
C ILE A 217 12.14 -2.62 -12.41
N ARG A 218 12.95 -2.30 -13.42
CA ARG A 218 13.09 -0.91 -13.92
C ARG A 218 11.75 -0.26 -14.35
N TYR A 219 10.82 -1.03 -14.93
CA TYR A 219 9.53 -0.51 -15.41
C TYR A 219 8.37 -0.63 -14.40
N PHE A 220 8.48 -1.49 -13.39
CA PHE A 220 7.40 -1.77 -12.43
C PHE A 220 7.70 -1.38 -10.97
N CYS A 221 8.95 -0.97 -10.70
CA CYS A 221 9.37 -0.22 -9.52
C CYS A 221 8.43 0.98 -9.25
N PRO A 222 7.66 0.98 -8.13
CA PRO A 222 6.73 2.07 -7.75
C PRO A 222 7.49 3.26 -7.17
N ASP A 223 6.79 4.25 -6.62
CA ASP A 223 7.43 5.35 -5.90
C ASP A 223 8.16 4.86 -4.62
N LEU A 224 7.59 3.88 -3.89
CA LEU A 224 8.22 3.20 -2.75
C LEU A 224 9.08 1.98 -3.18
N CYS A 225 10.10 2.23 -4.00
CA CYS A 225 10.95 1.19 -4.59
C CYS A 225 12.10 0.75 -3.68
N TYR A 226 11.76 0.05 -2.60
CA TYR A 226 12.73 -0.59 -1.71
C TYR A 226 13.19 -1.95 -2.23
N PHE A 227 14.44 -2.30 -1.95
CA PHE A 227 15.05 -3.60 -2.20
C PHE A 227 15.47 -4.19 -0.84
N THR A 228 14.91 -5.34 -0.46
CA THR A 228 15.11 -5.93 0.88
C THR A 228 15.59 -7.37 0.79
N TRP A 229 16.36 -7.85 1.79
CA TRP A 229 16.58 -9.29 1.92
C TRP A 229 15.42 -9.95 2.64
N LEU A 230 15.12 -11.19 2.27
CA LEU A 230 14.33 -12.08 3.11
C LEU A 230 15.18 -12.63 4.27
N PRO A 231 14.57 -13.10 5.37
CA PRO A 231 15.28 -13.60 6.57
C PRO A 231 16.27 -14.74 6.30
N ASN A 232 16.11 -15.44 5.18
CA ASN A 232 17.01 -16.52 4.76
C ASN A 232 18.35 -16.05 4.18
N GLY A 233 18.55 -14.75 3.92
CA GLY A 233 19.78 -14.18 3.36
C GLY A 233 20.14 -14.70 1.96
N ARG A 234 19.21 -15.32 1.24
CA ARG A 234 19.39 -15.90 -0.12
C ARG A 234 18.42 -15.36 -1.15
N GLU A 235 17.34 -14.74 -0.71
CA GLU A 235 16.31 -14.17 -1.57
C GLU A 235 16.19 -12.67 -1.30
N VAL A 236 15.88 -11.91 -2.34
CA VAL A 236 15.66 -10.45 -2.28
C VAL A 236 14.27 -10.10 -2.79
N ALA A 237 13.63 -9.14 -2.16
CA ALA A 237 12.26 -8.71 -2.44
C ALA A 237 12.23 -7.25 -2.93
N VAL A 238 11.43 -7.01 -3.96
CA VAL A 238 11.20 -5.68 -4.55
C VAL A 238 9.70 -5.48 -4.78
N ALA A 239 9.17 -4.31 -4.40
CA ALA A 239 7.77 -3.98 -4.63
C ALA A 239 7.49 -3.70 -6.12
N HIS A 240 6.37 -4.19 -6.64
CA HIS A 240 5.89 -3.98 -8.01
C HIS A 240 4.52 -3.28 -8.03
N ARG A 241 4.42 -2.24 -8.86
CA ARG A 241 3.19 -1.48 -9.12
C ARG A 241 2.17 -2.29 -9.94
N ASP A 242 0.89 -1.95 -9.84
CA ASP A 242 -0.13 -2.51 -10.75
C ASP A 242 0.00 -1.89 -12.14
N GLU A 243 0.38 -2.70 -13.12
CA GLU A 243 0.39 -2.33 -14.54
C GLU A 243 -1.00 -1.93 -15.06
N GLY A 244 -2.07 -2.47 -14.47
CA GLY A 244 -3.45 -2.10 -14.77
C GLY A 244 -3.84 -0.70 -14.28
N VAL A 245 -3.02 -0.07 -13.44
CA VAL A 245 -3.20 1.31 -12.97
C VAL A 245 -2.27 2.24 -13.77
N ARG A 246 -2.87 3.26 -14.40
CA ARG A 246 -2.13 4.31 -15.10
C ARG A 246 -1.37 5.17 -14.07
N ARG A 247 -0.06 5.27 -14.26
CA ARG A 247 0.82 6.19 -13.50
C ARG A 247 0.46 7.66 -13.80
N THR A 248 0.47 8.49 -12.77
CA THR A 248 0.13 9.92 -12.78
C THR A 248 0.94 10.66 -11.74
N GLU A 249 1.30 11.93 -11.98
CA GLU A 249 2.01 12.74 -10.96
C GLU A 249 1.08 13.19 -9.80
N GLU A 250 -0.24 13.15 -10.00
CA GLU A 250 -1.25 13.54 -9.01
C GLU A 250 -1.45 12.52 -7.88
N ARG A 251 -0.99 11.27 -8.06
CA ARG A 251 -1.26 10.15 -7.15
C ARG A 251 -0.13 9.12 -7.22
N ALA A 252 0.36 8.69 -6.06
CA ALA A 252 1.41 7.67 -5.97
C ALA A 252 1.02 6.32 -6.59
N ASP A 253 2.02 5.58 -7.08
CA ASP A 253 1.86 4.26 -7.70
C ASP A 253 1.21 3.24 -6.76
N VAL A 254 0.17 2.57 -7.25
CA VAL A 254 -0.52 1.49 -6.53
C VAL A 254 0.34 0.23 -6.55
N ILE A 255 0.74 -0.28 -5.40
CA ILE A 255 1.50 -1.54 -5.25
C ILE A 255 0.53 -2.73 -5.25
N LYS A 256 0.91 -3.80 -5.96
CA LYS A 256 0.10 -5.01 -6.16
C LYS A 256 0.76 -6.29 -5.67
N SER A 257 2.09 -6.33 -5.74
CA SER A 257 2.87 -7.47 -5.27
C SER A 257 4.27 -7.06 -4.85
N VAL A 258 4.90 -7.97 -4.11
CA VAL A 258 6.35 -8.00 -3.90
C VAL A 258 6.89 -9.19 -4.66
N VAL A 259 7.77 -8.95 -5.62
CA VAL A 259 8.44 -9.99 -6.39
C VAL A 259 9.71 -10.41 -5.67
N VAL A 260 9.93 -11.72 -5.57
CA VAL A 260 11.06 -12.33 -4.86
C VAL A 260 12.01 -12.97 -5.86
N TYR A 261 13.27 -12.57 -5.81
CA TYR A 261 14.35 -13.02 -6.67
C TYR A 261 15.42 -13.79 -5.88
N SER A 262 16.05 -14.76 -6.53
CA SER A 262 17.24 -15.44 -5.98
C SER A 262 18.45 -14.51 -6.03
N ALA A 263 19.11 -14.26 -4.90
CA ALA A 263 20.36 -13.53 -4.85
C ALA A 263 21.53 -14.29 -5.52
N ASP A 264 21.39 -15.61 -5.65
CA ASP A 264 22.42 -16.48 -6.24
C ASP A 264 22.35 -16.51 -7.78
N THR A 265 21.21 -16.14 -8.38
CA THR A 265 20.99 -16.26 -9.85
C THR A 265 20.30 -15.07 -10.51
N GLY A 266 19.68 -14.15 -9.77
CA GLY A 266 18.86 -13.05 -10.31
C GLY A 266 17.50 -13.48 -10.88
N VAL A 267 17.20 -14.78 -10.86
CA VAL A 267 15.95 -15.36 -11.40
C VAL A 267 14.82 -15.16 -10.40
N GLU A 268 13.61 -14.97 -10.91
CA GLU A 268 12.40 -14.85 -10.10
C GLU A 268 12.00 -16.20 -9.50
N VAL A 269 11.65 -16.19 -8.22
CA VAL A 269 11.25 -17.39 -7.45
C VAL A 269 9.74 -17.41 -7.23
N ARG A 270 9.15 -16.25 -6.92
CA ARG A 270 7.70 -16.08 -6.69
C ARG A 270 7.32 -14.59 -6.71
N SER A 271 6.04 -14.32 -6.95
CA SER A 271 5.42 -13.03 -6.65
C SER A 271 4.43 -13.21 -5.49
N ILE A 272 4.47 -12.33 -4.49
CA ILE A 272 3.60 -12.32 -3.32
C ILE A 272 2.58 -11.19 -3.49
N PRO A 273 1.26 -11.44 -3.53
CA PRO A 273 0.25 -10.37 -3.53
C PRO A 273 0.45 -9.46 -2.32
N MET A 274 0.53 -8.13 -2.51
CA MET A 274 0.85 -7.19 -1.43
C MET A 274 0.52 -5.74 -1.81
N THR A 275 -0.06 -4.97 -0.88
CA THR A 275 -0.57 -3.60 -1.14
C THR A 275 0.38 -2.49 -0.64
N GLY A 276 1.66 -2.80 -0.46
CA GLY A 276 2.67 -1.90 0.09
C GLY A 276 4.08 -2.50 -0.01
N ALA A 277 5.10 -1.69 0.32
CA ALA A 277 6.50 -2.07 0.18
C ALA A 277 7.15 -2.42 1.54
N PRO A 278 7.87 -3.55 1.65
CA PRO A 278 8.80 -3.81 2.75
C PRO A 278 9.95 -2.81 2.69
N VAL A 279 10.24 -2.13 3.81
CA VAL A 279 11.16 -0.97 3.83
C VAL A 279 12.62 -1.36 4.06
N SER A 280 12.85 -2.48 4.75
CA SER A 280 14.19 -3.02 5.06
C SER A 280 14.13 -4.54 5.29
N THR A 281 15.29 -5.16 5.44
CA THR A 281 15.46 -6.59 5.80
C THR A 281 14.84 -6.92 7.15
N ASP A 282 14.97 -6.00 8.11
CA ASP A 282 14.38 -6.14 9.45
C ASP A 282 12.85 -5.92 9.46
N ALA A 283 12.25 -5.59 8.31
CA ALA A 283 10.80 -5.59 8.14
C ALA A 283 10.20 -7.00 8.04
N TRP A 284 11.00 -8.06 7.85
CA TRP A 284 10.52 -9.45 7.71
C TRP A 284 10.61 -10.24 9.03
N SER A 285 9.55 -10.99 9.38
CA SER A 285 9.53 -11.88 10.55
C SER A 285 10.55 -13.02 10.42
N PRO A 286 11.11 -13.57 11.53
CA PRO A 286 12.19 -14.57 11.44
C PRO A 286 11.80 -15.83 10.66
N ASP A 287 10.52 -16.22 10.74
CA ASP A 287 9.93 -17.36 10.05
C ASP A 287 9.49 -17.06 8.61
N GLY A 288 9.64 -15.80 8.16
CA GLY A 288 9.26 -15.34 6.83
C GLY A 288 7.75 -15.30 6.56
N ARG A 289 6.89 -15.46 7.59
CA ARG A 289 5.42 -15.54 7.44
C ARG A 289 4.70 -14.18 7.50
N SER A 290 5.35 -13.17 8.07
CA SER A 290 4.79 -11.83 8.22
C SER A 290 5.82 -10.77 7.81
N VAL A 291 5.34 -9.63 7.32
CA VAL A 291 6.19 -8.52 6.89
C VAL A 291 5.55 -7.18 7.25
N LEU A 292 6.38 -6.23 7.67
CA LEU A 292 6.04 -4.84 7.88
C LEU A 292 6.14 -4.10 6.55
N ILE A 293 5.04 -3.54 6.07
CA ILE A 293 4.98 -2.78 4.82
C ILE A 293 4.54 -1.35 5.04
N GLN A 294 5.14 -0.42 4.30
CA GLN A 294 4.54 0.89 4.08
C GLN A 294 3.47 0.78 3.02
N VAL A 295 2.21 1.00 3.42
CA VAL A 295 1.09 1.22 2.52
C VAL A 295 1.04 2.71 2.21
N GLN A 296 1.16 3.03 0.92
CA GLN A 296 1.14 4.40 0.40
C GLN A 296 -0.31 4.91 0.30
N GLN A 297 -0.60 6.03 0.94
CA GLN A 297 -1.90 6.68 0.92
C GLN A 297 -2.01 7.67 -0.26
N PRO A 298 -3.23 8.04 -0.71
CA PRO A 298 -3.42 8.91 -1.89
C PRO A 298 -2.89 10.34 -1.76
N ASP A 299 -2.58 10.79 -0.54
CA ASP A 299 -2.02 12.09 -0.18
C ASP A 299 -0.48 12.08 -0.08
N PHE A 300 0.16 11.02 -0.59
CA PHE A 300 1.60 10.73 -0.46
C PHE A 300 2.09 10.43 0.97
N ASN A 301 1.21 10.36 1.97
CA ASN A 301 1.57 9.87 3.30
C ASN A 301 1.70 8.33 3.32
N THR A 302 2.46 7.76 4.25
CA THR A 302 2.62 6.30 4.39
C THR A 302 2.16 5.81 5.76
N SER A 303 1.60 4.59 5.79
CA SER A 303 1.21 3.92 7.03
C SER A 303 1.84 2.54 7.11
N THR A 304 2.59 2.25 8.17
CA THR A 304 3.17 0.93 8.44
C THR A 304 2.06 -0.05 8.82
N ARG A 305 1.96 -1.18 8.12
CA ARG A 305 1.01 -2.29 8.40
C ARG A 305 1.76 -3.61 8.49
N ILE A 306 1.21 -4.56 9.23
CA ILE A 306 1.63 -5.97 9.17
C ILE A 306 0.85 -6.64 8.03
N ALA A 307 1.52 -7.43 7.19
CA ALA A 307 0.90 -8.25 6.16
C ALA A 307 1.37 -9.71 6.25
N GLY A 308 0.48 -10.67 5.95
CA GLY A 308 0.86 -12.07 5.74
C GLY A 308 1.58 -12.26 4.41
N THR A 309 2.69 -13.00 4.39
CA THR A 309 3.50 -13.25 3.18
C THR A 309 2.95 -14.36 2.28
N ASP A 310 1.84 -14.97 2.69
CA ASP A 310 1.07 -15.99 1.99
C ASP A 310 -0.03 -15.39 1.09
N THR A 311 -0.60 -14.27 1.50
CA THR A 311 -1.88 -13.72 0.99
C THR A 311 -1.87 -12.22 0.76
N GLY A 312 -0.90 -11.49 1.33
CA GLY A 312 -0.91 -10.03 1.39
C GLY A 312 -1.92 -9.45 2.39
N ALA A 313 -2.65 -10.30 3.13
CA ALA A 313 -3.72 -9.87 4.02
C ALA A 313 -3.14 -9.04 5.18
N LEU A 314 -3.66 -7.81 5.33
CA LEU A 314 -3.26 -6.90 6.41
C LEU A 314 -3.77 -7.42 7.76
N ARG A 315 -2.95 -7.27 8.80
CA ARG A 315 -3.25 -7.65 10.19
C ARG A 315 -2.96 -6.48 11.14
N GLY A 316 -3.67 -6.46 12.26
CA GLY A 316 -3.57 -5.41 13.28
C GLY A 316 -3.93 -4.01 12.77
N ASP A 317 -3.82 -3.03 13.66
CA ASP A 317 -3.95 -1.61 13.34
C ASP A 317 -2.65 -1.05 12.70
N PRO A 318 -2.65 0.20 12.19
CA PRO A 318 -1.43 0.84 11.73
C PRO A 318 -0.42 1.06 12.85
N ILE A 319 0.85 0.73 12.59
CA ILE A 319 1.93 0.85 13.56
C ILE A 319 2.60 2.22 13.45
N THR A 320 2.83 2.86 14.60
CA THR A 320 3.51 4.16 14.73
C THR A 320 5.02 4.02 14.89
N GLY A 321 5.77 4.99 14.36
CA GLY A 321 7.24 5.03 14.44
C GLY A 321 7.96 4.06 13.49
N ARG A 322 9.26 3.89 13.70
CA ARG A 322 10.09 2.93 12.96
C ARG A 322 9.90 1.53 13.56
N ALA A 323 9.17 0.67 12.86
CA ALA A 323 8.92 -0.71 13.28
C ALA A 323 9.93 -1.70 12.67
N MET A 324 10.26 -2.77 13.40
CA MET A 324 11.10 -3.89 12.93
C MET A 324 10.77 -5.19 13.67
N PHE A 325 10.99 -6.34 13.03
CA PHE A 325 10.90 -7.65 13.68
C PHE A 325 12.20 -8.02 14.39
N LEU A 326 12.10 -8.37 15.67
CA LEU A 326 13.20 -8.94 16.45
C LEU A 326 13.46 -10.41 16.08
N PRO A 327 14.60 -11.00 16.50
CA PRO A 327 14.91 -12.41 16.27
C PRO A 327 13.88 -13.41 16.84
N ASP A 328 13.11 -13.00 17.86
CA ASP A 328 12.08 -13.81 18.52
C ASP A 328 10.68 -13.70 17.87
N GLY A 329 10.52 -12.90 16.83
CA GLY A 329 9.26 -12.70 16.12
C GLY A 329 8.34 -11.62 16.71
N ARG A 330 8.73 -10.96 17.81
CA ARG A 330 8.06 -9.74 18.30
C ARG A 330 8.45 -8.54 17.43
N ILE A 331 7.63 -7.50 17.46
CA ILE A 331 7.89 -6.23 16.76
C ILE A 331 8.40 -5.21 17.79
N LEU A 332 9.51 -4.54 17.49
CA LEU A 332 9.97 -3.34 18.19
C LEU A 332 9.56 -2.10 17.37
N THR A 333 8.94 -1.12 18.01
CA THR A 333 8.82 0.25 17.47
C THR A 333 9.84 1.16 18.16
N VAL A 334 10.33 2.15 17.41
CA VAL A 334 11.05 3.30 17.95
C VAL A 334 10.47 4.57 17.33
N GLY A 335 9.81 5.39 18.15
CA GLY A 335 9.42 6.76 17.84
C GLY A 335 10.21 7.76 18.68
N ASN A 336 9.97 9.06 18.50
CA ASN A 336 10.79 10.11 19.12
C ASN A 336 10.77 10.09 20.66
N ARG A 337 9.68 9.65 21.29
CA ARG A 337 9.50 9.69 22.76
C ARG A 337 9.33 8.33 23.44
N TYR A 338 9.02 7.30 22.66
CA TYR A 338 8.72 5.96 23.16
C TYR A 338 9.31 4.90 22.23
N ALA A 339 9.72 3.78 22.82
CA ALA A 339 9.92 2.52 22.13
C ALA A 339 8.93 1.51 22.72
N GLU A 340 8.24 0.74 21.87
CA GLU A 340 7.27 -0.26 22.31
C GLU A 340 7.69 -1.65 21.79
N LEU A 341 7.30 -2.69 22.54
CA LEU A 341 7.31 -4.07 22.09
C LEU A 341 5.88 -4.51 21.81
N LEU A 342 5.66 -5.18 20.68
CA LEU A 342 4.37 -5.70 20.26
C LEU A 342 4.48 -7.18 19.88
N THR A 343 3.35 -7.89 19.89
CA THR A 343 3.24 -9.23 19.30
C THR A 343 3.49 -9.20 17.78
N ALA A 344 3.67 -10.37 17.17
CA ALA A 344 3.75 -10.51 15.71
C ALA A 344 2.50 -10.00 14.96
N ASP A 345 1.37 -9.82 15.65
CA ASP A 345 0.10 -9.29 15.12
C ASP A 345 -0.16 -7.82 15.56
N GLY A 346 0.82 -7.15 16.17
CA GLY A 346 0.76 -5.72 16.49
C GLY A 346 0.02 -5.36 17.79
N VAL A 347 -0.13 -6.30 18.72
CA VAL A 347 -0.70 -6.02 20.05
C VAL A 347 0.42 -5.57 21.01
N PRO A 348 0.36 -4.37 21.63
CA PRO A 348 1.38 -3.91 22.58
C PRO A 348 1.58 -4.84 23.78
N LEU A 349 2.83 -4.95 24.23
CA LEU A 349 3.30 -5.82 25.33
C LEU A 349 4.11 -5.05 26.39
N GLU A 350 4.96 -4.12 25.96
CA GLU A 350 5.85 -3.33 26.82
C GLU A 350 6.03 -1.94 26.19
N GLU A 351 6.00 -0.87 26.98
CA GLU A 351 6.26 0.50 26.54
C GLU A 351 7.38 1.09 27.40
N MET A 352 8.38 1.68 26.75
CA MET A 352 9.45 2.42 27.42
C MET A 352 9.54 3.85 26.90
N LYS A 353 9.54 4.81 27.82
CA LYS A 353 9.78 6.22 27.51
C LYS A 353 11.27 6.46 27.34
N LEU A 354 11.65 7.04 26.20
CA LEU A 354 13.01 7.49 25.93
C LEU A 354 13.33 8.79 26.71
N PRO A 355 14.56 8.99 27.17
CA PRO A 355 15.00 10.27 27.71
C PRO A 355 15.16 11.30 26.58
N SER A 356 15.12 12.60 26.91
CA SER A 356 15.19 13.69 25.92
C SER A 356 16.54 13.79 25.18
N GLN A 357 17.55 13.01 25.59
CA GLN A 357 18.75 12.78 24.78
C GLN A 357 18.47 12.08 23.43
N PHE A 358 17.27 11.51 23.24
CA PHE A 358 16.82 10.92 21.98
C PHE A 358 15.95 11.86 21.13
N ASP A 359 15.62 13.05 21.62
CA ASP A 359 14.98 14.08 20.79
C ASP A 359 15.92 14.40 19.61
N ASP A 360 15.39 14.30 18.39
CA ASP A 360 16.09 14.44 17.10
C ASP A 360 17.30 13.49 16.82
N VAL A 361 17.48 12.43 17.63
CA VAL A 361 18.50 11.40 17.40
C VAL A 361 17.98 10.25 16.54
N ILE A 362 18.71 9.89 15.47
CA ILE A 362 18.37 8.71 14.66
C ILE A 362 18.93 7.45 15.34
N VAL A 363 18.03 6.58 15.79
CA VAL A 363 18.36 5.28 16.38
C VAL A 363 18.41 4.19 15.30
N THR A 364 19.54 3.50 15.21
CA THR A 364 19.71 2.27 14.43
C THR A 364 19.90 1.09 15.37
N VAL A 365 18.93 0.18 15.39
CA VAL A 365 19.05 -1.17 15.94
C VAL A 365 19.33 -2.08 14.76
N THR A 366 20.34 -2.94 14.84
CA THR A 366 20.49 -4.07 13.90
C THR A 366 20.10 -5.36 14.59
N ARG A 367 19.45 -6.24 13.83
CA ARG A 367 19.21 -7.63 14.20
C ARG A 367 20.54 -8.36 14.42
N SER A 368 20.64 -9.16 15.49
CA SER A 368 21.86 -9.86 15.91
C SER A 368 21.55 -11.16 16.62
#